data_AF-A0A6A0I1I9-F1
#
_entry.id   AF-A0A6A0I1I9-F1
#
_cell.length_a   1.000
_cell.length_b   1.000
_cell.length_c   1.000
_cell.angle_alpha   90.00
_cell.angle_beta   90.00
_cell.angle_gamma   90.00
#
_symmetry.space_group_name_H-M   'P 1'
#
loop_
_entity.id
_entity.type
_entity.pdbx_description
1 polymer ?
#
loop_
_entity_poly.entity_id
_entity_poly.type
_entity_poly.pdbx_seq_one_letter_code
_entity_poly.pdbx_strand_id
1 'polypeptide(L)'
;MNLLARKLLKVPLLMSEVIKPKPPAGCAFLIYHSVAGNLNFELDLPVALFRRQLEFLARHNCVISYDEALRVLRAKRQAGADAVVLTFDDGFVNFYTHVLPILREFNLPATLFVTTGFVETGIPYPLLHHASGAEVKPVTWDMLGEMASSGLVTIGAHTHTHVYLDNEPEDKVIEELAIPQELFRQRLGLEVHHFAYPKALWNAAVEKLVAKYYASAVIGGGYKATPDGFNPYRIPRVPIRCSDGWFFFLAKKRGWLAGEEALYVKVRQKANGKLQKASVKTLMGK
;
A
#
# COMPACT_ATOMS: atom_id res chain seq x y z
N MET A 1 -14.63 16.06 3.11
CA MET A 1 -15.58 15.50 2.10
C MET A 1 -16.15 14.21 2.65
N ASN A 2 -17.48 14.08 2.74
CA ASN A 2 -18.12 12.88 3.29
C ASN A 2 -18.02 11.67 2.34
N LEU A 3 -18.31 10.46 2.84
CA LEU A 3 -18.22 9.21 2.08
C LEU A 3 -19.07 9.21 0.79
N LEU A 4 -20.26 9.82 0.84
CA LEU A 4 -21.17 9.91 -0.29
C LEU A 4 -20.59 10.77 -1.43
N ALA A 5 -20.06 11.95 -1.11
CA ALA A 5 -19.41 12.82 -2.09
C ALA A 5 -18.17 12.15 -2.73
N ARG A 6 -17.38 11.40 -1.95
CA ARG A 6 -16.27 10.59 -2.49
C ARG A 6 -16.75 9.53 -3.48
N LYS A 7 -17.87 8.86 -3.19
CA LYS A 7 -18.50 7.88 -4.10
C LYS A 7 -19.00 8.53 -5.39
N LEU A 8 -19.69 9.67 -5.28
CA LEU A 8 -20.26 10.38 -6.43
C LEU A 8 -19.19 10.85 -7.41
N LEU A 9 -18.00 11.25 -6.93
CA LEU A 9 -16.88 11.63 -7.79
C LEU A 9 -16.33 10.50 -8.67
N LYS A 10 -16.55 9.23 -8.28
CA LYS A 10 -16.06 8.06 -9.03
C LYS A 10 -16.94 7.69 -10.21
N VAL A 11 -18.23 8.03 -10.17
CA VAL A 11 -19.19 7.71 -11.23
C VAL A 11 -18.76 8.31 -12.58
N PRO A 12 -18.51 9.62 -12.72
CA PRO A 12 -18.11 10.19 -14.01
C PRO A 12 -16.74 9.69 -14.48
N LEU A 13 -15.80 9.45 -13.54
CA LEU A 13 -14.50 8.85 -13.85
C LEU A 13 -14.67 7.46 -14.46
N LEU A 14 -15.44 6.59 -13.80
CA LEU A 14 -15.68 5.24 -14.29
C LEU A 14 -16.38 5.26 -15.65
N MET A 15 -17.42 6.07 -15.83
CA MET A 15 -18.12 6.19 -17.11
C MET A 15 -17.19 6.65 -18.24
N SER A 16 -16.26 7.57 -17.96
CA SER A 16 -15.28 8.04 -18.94
C SER A 16 -14.23 6.98 -19.31
N GLU A 17 -13.96 6.03 -18.40
CA GLU A 17 -13.01 4.97 -18.63
C GLU A 17 -13.66 3.77 -19.32
N VAL A 18 -14.87 3.35 -18.94
CA VAL A 18 -15.56 2.17 -19.49
C VAL A 18 -15.79 2.23 -21.01
N ILE A 19 -15.76 3.43 -21.60
CA ILE A 19 -15.85 3.66 -23.05
C ILE A 19 -14.50 3.41 -23.76
N LYS A 20 -13.39 3.33 -23.01
CA LYS A 20 -12.04 3.06 -23.52
C LYS A 20 -11.80 1.53 -23.65
N PRO A 21 -10.77 1.11 -24.42
CA PRO A 21 -10.39 -0.30 -24.49
C PRO A 21 -10.16 -0.89 -23.11
N LYS A 22 -10.49 -2.18 -22.97
CA LYS A 22 -10.33 -2.93 -21.72
C LYS A 22 -8.88 -2.78 -21.21
N PRO A 23 -8.67 -2.52 -19.89
CA PRO A 23 -7.34 -2.43 -19.33
C PRO A 23 -6.49 -3.67 -19.67
N PRO A 24 -5.19 -3.51 -19.94
CA PRO A 24 -4.32 -4.62 -20.33
C PRO A 24 -4.29 -5.72 -19.27
N ALA A 25 -4.06 -6.95 -19.73
CA ALA A 25 -3.87 -8.09 -18.84
C ALA A 25 -2.58 -7.88 -18.01
N GLY A 26 -2.68 -8.15 -16.71
CA GLY A 26 -1.61 -7.89 -15.75
C GLY A 26 -2.06 -8.18 -14.33
N CYS A 27 -1.16 -7.96 -13.38
CA CYS A 27 -1.40 -8.20 -11.96
C CYS A 27 -1.94 -6.92 -11.29
N ALA A 28 -3.09 -7.03 -10.61
CA ALA A 28 -3.59 -5.97 -9.75
C ALA A 28 -2.97 -6.12 -8.35
N PHE A 29 -1.93 -5.35 -8.06
CA PHE A 29 -1.43 -5.23 -6.69
C PHE A 29 -2.37 -4.29 -5.92
N LEU A 30 -3.17 -4.83 -5.02
CA LEU A 30 -4.07 -4.03 -4.18
C LEU A 30 -3.30 -3.54 -2.96
N ILE A 31 -3.48 -2.27 -2.63
CA ILE A 31 -2.91 -1.67 -1.40
C ILE A 31 -4.03 -1.37 -0.41
N TYR A 32 -3.93 -2.01 0.74
CA TYR A 32 -4.72 -1.81 1.95
C TYR A 32 -3.82 -1.19 3.04
N HIS A 33 -4.42 -0.64 4.10
CA HIS A 33 -3.66 -0.14 5.25
C HIS A 33 -4.30 -0.65 6.54
N SER A 34 -5.35 0.04 7.02
CA SER A 34 -6.09 -0.34 8.21
C SER A 34 -7.33 -1.14 7.84
N VAL A 35 -7.64 -2.17 8.61
CA VAL A 35 -8.87 -2.95 8.50
C VAL A 35 -9.52 -3.05 9.88
N ALA A 36 -10.21 -1.99 10.29
CA ALA A 36 -11.01 -1.96 11.50
C ALA A 36 -12.39 -1.31 11.24
N GLY A 37 -12.44 -0.27 10.41
CA GLY A 37 -13.67 0.45 10.05
C GLY A 37 -14.16 1.40 11.15
N ASN A 38 -13.29 1.73 12.11
CA ASN A 38 -13.58 2.60 13.25
C ASN A 38 -12.76 3.90 13.23
N LEU A 39 -11.88 4.08 12.25
CA LEU A 39 -11.17 5.31 11.99
C LEU A 39 -11.96 6.13 10.98
N ASN A 40 -12.05 7.46 11.19
CA ASN A 40 -12.55 8.39 10.18
C ASN A 40 -11.51 8.62 9.07
N PHE A 41 -10.98 7.52 8.53
CA PHE A 41 -9.86 7.46 7.62
C PHE A 41 -10.23 6.67 6.37
N GLU A 42 -9.79 7.15 5.21
CA GLU A 42 -10.24 6.64 3.93
C GLU A 42 -9.64 5.28 3.56
N LEU A 43 -8.50 4.96 4.20
CA LEU A 43 -7.77 3.69 4.08
C LEU A 43 -8.01 2.78 5.30
N ASP A 44 -9.10 3.00 6.05
CA ASP A 44 -9.54 2.12 7.14
C ASP A 44 -10.81 1.33 6.79
N LEU A 45 -10.60 0.19 6.15
CA LEU A 45 -11.69 -0.58 5.57
C LEU A 45 -12.49 -1.32 6.67
N PRO A 46 -13.84 -1.27 6.66
CA PRO A 46 -14.63 -2.09 7.57
C PRO A 46 -14.35 -3.59 7.37
N VAL A 47 -14.16 -4.31 8.48
CA VAL A 47 -13.82 -5.75 8.48
C VAL A 47 -14.79 -6.57 7.64
N ALA A 48 -16.10 -6.29 7.74
CA ALA A 48 -17.12 -6.98 6.96
C ALA A 48 -16.98 -6.75 5.44
N LEU A 49 -16.60 -5.54 5.03
CA LEU A 49 -16.38 -5.23 3.61
C LEU A 49 -15.09 -5.92 3.12
N PHE A 50 -14.01 -5.86 3.91
CA PHE A 50 -12.77 -6.56 3.61
C PHE A 50 -13.02 -8.07 3.45
N ARG A 51 -13.68 -8.72 4.41
CA ARG A 51 -14.02 -10.14 4.35
C ARG A 51 -14.78 -10.50 3.08
N ARG A 52 -15.80 -9.70 2.70
CA ARG A 52 -16.56 -9.89 1.45
C ARG A 52 -15.67 -9.82 0.21
N GLN A 53 -14.67 -8.93 0.20
CA GLN A 53 -13.69 -8.87 -0.89
C GLN A 53 -12.85 -10.14 -0.95
N LEU A 54 -12.32 -10.61 0.18
CA LEU A 54 -11.43 -11.77 0.21
C LEU A 54 -12.16 -13.06 -0.14
N GLU A 55 -13.38 -13.22 0.36
CA GLU A 55 -14.25 -14.36 0.02
C GLU A 55 -14.50 -14.44 -1.50
N PHE A 56 -14.76 -13.31 -2.14
CA PHE A 56 -14.90 -13.25 -3.59
C PHE A 56 -13.61 -13.58 -4.33
N LEU A 57 -12.48 -13.03 -3.89
CA LEU A 57 -11.19 -13.28 -4.52
C LEU A 57 -10.77 -14.76 -4.41
N ALA A 58 -11.03 -15.38 -3.25
CA ALA A 58 -10.83 -16.81 -3.00
C ALA A 58 -11.69 -17.66 -3.92
N ARG A 59 -13.00 -17.39 -4.01
CA ARG A 59 -13.93 -18.11 -4.92
C ARG A 59 -13.50 -18.07 -6.39
N HIS A 60 -12.79 -17.03 -6.81
CA HIS A 60 -12.32 -16.87 -8.19
C HIS A 60 -10.88 -17.36 -8.40
N ASN A 61 -10.23 -17.94 -7.38
CA ASN A 61 -8.86 -18.48 -7.44
C ASN A 61 -7.86 -17.54 -8.13
N CYS A 62 -7.95 -16.24 -7.81
CA CYS A 62 -7.23 -15.20 -8.54
C CYS A 62 -6.15 -14.50 -7.72
N VAL A 63 -5.98 -14.86 -6.44
CA VAL A 63 -4.93 -14.31 -5.58
C VAL A 63 -3.66 -15.12 -5.75
N ILE A 64 -2.54 -14.43 -6.02
CA ILE A 64 -1.21 -15.02 -6.10
C ILE A 64 -0.27 -14.30 -5.11
N SER A 65 0.82 -14.97 -4.72
CA SER A 65 1.83 -14.34 -3.88
C SER A 65 2.55 -13.22 -4.64
N TYR A 66 3.17 -12.32 -3.89
CA TYR A 66 3.96 -11.23 -4.46
C TYR A 66 5.12 -11.76 -5.33
N ASP A 67 5.84 -12.77 -4.84
CA ASP A 67 6.93 -13.41 -5.58
C ASP A 67 6.47 -14.13 -6.86
N GLU A 68 5.29 -14.74 -6.84
CA GLU A 68 4.69 -15.32 -8.04
C GLU A 68 4.41 -14.24 -9.09
N ALA A 69 3.83 -13.12 -8.65
CA ALA A 69 3.55 -12.00 -9.53
C ALA A 69 4.83 -11.42 -10.14
N LEU A 70 5.91 -11.26 -9.35
CA LEU A 70 7.22 -10.86 -9.86
C LEU A 70 7.74 -11.84 -10.91
N ARG A 71 7.64 -13.15 -10.66
CA ARG A 71 8.11 -14.19 -11.58
C ARG A 71 7.39 -14.11 -12.92
N VAL A 72 6.06 -14.01 -12.89
CA VAL A 72 5.22 -13.91 -14.09
C VAL A 72 5.55 -12.63 -14.90
N LEU A 73 5.62 -11.48 -14.21
CA LEU A 73 5.90 -10.19 -14.85
C LEU A 73 7.31 -10.13 -15.45
N ARG A 74 8.33 -10.62 -14.74
CA ARG A 74 9.72 -10.69 -15.22
C ARG A 74 9.87 -11.63 -16.41
N ALA A 75 9.19 -12.79 -16.38
CA ALA A 75 9.21 -13.75 -17.47
C ALA A 75 8.42 -13.27 -18.72
N LYS A 76 7.87 -12.07 -18.68
CA LYS A 76 6.94 -11.51 -19.67
C LYS A 76 5.79 -12.46 -20.02
N ARG A 77 5.39 -13.29 -19.06
CA ARG A 77 4.23 -14.17 -19.19
C ARG A 77 3.00 -13.35 -18.90
N GLN A 78 1.94 -13.60 -19.65
CA GLN A 78 0.64 -13.05 -19.28
C GLN A 78 0.22 -13.71 -17.98
N ALA A 79 0.10 -12.92 -16.91
CA ALA A 79 -0.71 -13.33 -15.78
C ALA A 79 -2.13 -13.60 -16.29
N GLY A 80 -2.83 -14.57 -15.70
CA GLY A 80 -4.28 -14.67 -15.93
C GLY A 80 -4.90 -13.28 -15.76
N ALA A 81 -5.86 -12.91 -16.62
CA ALA A 81 -6.36 -11.53 -16.75
C ALA A 81 -6.88 -10.89 -15.44
N ASP A 82 -7.04 -11.71 -14.41
CA ASP A 82 -7.61 -11.40 -13.11
C ASP A 82 -6.67 -11.58 -11.91
N ALA A 83 -5.36 -11.80 -12.12
CA ALA A 83 -4.41 -11.99 -11.03
C ALA A 83 -4.39 -10.79 -10.06
N VAL A 84 -4.48 -11.09 -8.77
CA VAL A 84 -4.51 -10.13 -7.67
C VAL A 84 -3.38 -10.43 -6.69
N VAL A 85 -2.68 -9.39 -6.23
CA VAL A 85 -1.71 -9.46 -5.14
C VAL A 85 -2.21 -8.60 -4.00
N LEU A 86 -2.25 -9.14 -2.79
CA LEU A 86 -2.70 -8.43 -1.60
C LEU A 86 -1.49 -7.80 -0.90
N THR A 87 -1.45 -6.47 -0.83
CA THR A 87 -0.39 -5.74 -0.10
C THR A 87 -0.98 -4.81 0.95
N PHE A 88 -0.27 -4.67 2.05
CA PHE A 88 -0.66 -3.87 3.21
C PHE A 88 0.54 -3.04 3.64
N ASP A 89 0.30 -1.78 4.00
CA ASP A 89 1.36 -0.86 4.41
C ASP A 89 1.27 -0.53 5.90
N ASP A 90 2.27 0.20 6.36
CA ASP A 90 2.48 0.73 7.70
C ASP A 90 2.83 -0.32 8.76
N GLY A 91 2.11 -1.44 8.86
CA GLY A 91 2.30 -2.42 9.94
C GLY A 91 1.39 -2.19 11.14
N PHE A 92 0.11 -1.88 10.90
CA PHE A 92 -0.88 -1.70 11.96
C PHE A 92 -1.27 -3.01 12.64
N VAL A 93 -1.52 -2.96 13.95
CA VAL A 93 -1.92 -4.13 14.76
C VAL A 93 -3.18 -4.83 14.24
N ASN A 94 -4.07 -4.07 13.58
CA ASN A 94 -5.28 -4.65 12.99
C ASN A 94 -5.03 -5.56 11.78
N PHE A 95 -3.84 -5.51 11.17
CA PHE A 95 -3.43 -6.55 10.25
C PHE A 95 -3.37 -7.89 10.99
N TYR A 96 -2.71 -7.95 12.14
CA TYR A 96 -2.61 -9.18 12.92
C TYR A 96 -3.96 -9.60 13.50
N THR A 97 -4.75 -8.68 14.07
CA THR A 97 -6.00 -9.04 14.77
C THR A 97 -7.21 -9.27 13.85
N HIS A 98 -7.22 -8.71 12.64
CA HIS A 98 -8.38 -8.79 11.73
C HIS A 98 -8.03 -9.36 10.36
N VAL A 99 -6.88 -9.01 9.77
CA VAL A 99 -6.51 -9.47 8.42
C VAL A 99 -5.99 -10.90 8.45
N LEU A 100 -5.02 -11.22 9.30
CA LEU A 100 -4.38 -12.54 9.36
C LEU A 100 -5.39 -13.69 9.56
N PRO A 101 -6.39 -13.62 10.47
CA PRO A 101 -7.39 -14.67 10.60
C PRO A 101 -8.20 -14.90 9.32
N ILE A 102 -8.53 -13.83 8.58
CA ILE A 102 -9.26 -13.92 7.31
C ILE A 102 -8.39 -14.52 6.21
N LEU A 103 -7.10 -14.15 6.15
CA LEU A 103 -6.15 -14.75 5.22
C LEU A 103 -5.99 -16.26 5.48
N ARG A 104 -5.90 -16.67 6.75
CA ARG A 104 -5.85 -18.09 7.17
C ARG A 104 -7.10 -18.85 6.73
N GLU A 105 -8.28 -18.28 6.98
CA GLU A 105 -9.55 -18.91 6.63
C GLU A 105 -9.68 -19.18 5.13
N PHE A 106 -9.27 -18.23 4.29
CA PHE A 106 -9.36 -18.35 2.83
C PHE A 106 -8.08 -18.89 2.18
N ASN A 107 -7.04 -19.21 2.97
CA ASN A 107 -5.71 -19.63 2.52
C ASN A 107 -5.11 -18.71 1.44
N LEU A 108 -5.12 -17.40 1.70
CA LEU A 108 -4.68 -16.38 0.74
C LEU A 108 -3.34 -15.77 1.13
N PRO A 109 -2.39 -15.66 0.19
CA PRO A 109 -1.12 -15.00 0.46
C PRO A 109 -1.27 -13.48 0.48
N ALA A 110 -0.46 -12.82 1.30
CA ALA A 110 -0.38 -11.36 1.37
C ALA A 110 1.06 -10.89 1.65
N THR A 111 1.31 -9.61 1.40
CA THR A 111 2.57 -8.94 1.78
C THR A 111 2.28 -7.77 2.70
N LEU A 112 3.00 -7.70 3.82
CA LEU A 112 2.93 -6.59 4.77
C LEU A 112 4.24 -5.80 4.74
N PHE A 113 4.17 -4.53 4.35
CA PHE A 113 5.26 -3.58 4.39
C PHE A 113 5.23 -2.82 5.72
N VAL A 114 6.34 -2.88 6.47
CA VAL A 114 6.38 -2.46 7.88
C VAL A 114 7.36 -1.31 8.06
N THR A 115 6.92 -0.30 8.81
CA THR A 115 7.79 0.77 9.29
C THR A 115 8.41 0.38 10.63
N THR A 116 9.70 0.05 10.65
CA THR A 116 10.31 -0.63 11.81
C THR A 116 10.48 0.25 13.05
N GLY A 117 10.60 1.57 12.91
CA GLY A 117 10.74 2.48 14.05
C GLY A 117 9.51 2.54 14.94
N PHE A 118 8.31 2.38 14.37
CA PHE A 118 7.09 2.27 15.17
C PHE A 118 7.04 0.93 15.91
N VAL A 119 7.46 -0.16 15.28
CA VAL A 119 7.54 -1.48 15.92
C VAL A 119 8.54 -1.48 17.09
N GLU A 120 9.73 -0.89 16.90
CA GLU A 120 10.76 -0.78 17.95
C GLU A 120 10.29 0.06 19.15
N THR A 121 9.61 1.17 18.89
CA THR A 121 9.20 2.11 19.95
C THR A 121 7.86 1.77 20.59
N GLY A 122 7.01 1.01 19.88
CA GLY A 122 5.62 0.75 20.27
C GLY A 122 4.72 1.99 20.21
N ILE A 123 5.22 3.13 19.73
CA ILE A 123 4.49 4.39 19.69
C ILE A 123 3.44 4.33 18.56
N PRO A 124 2.17 4.71 18.82
CA PRO A 124 1.15 4.75 17.79
C PRO A 124 1.45 5.77 16.69
N TYR A 125 0.90 5.55 15.49
CA TYR A 125 1.23 6.35 14.30
C TYR A 125 0.71 7.79 14.40
N PRO A 126 1.58 8.83 14.47
CA PRO A 126 1.19 10.22 14.72
C PRO A 126 0.18 10.81 13.72
N LEU A 127 0.25 10.32 12.47
CA LEU A 127 -0.58 10.81 11.36
C LEU A 127 -2.08 10.41 11.50
N LEU A 128 -2.41 9.41 12.31
CA LEU A 128 -3.79 8.96 12.53
C LEU A 128 -4.47 9.64 13.73
N HIS A 129 -3.69 10.13 14.69
CA HIS A 129 -4.20 10.87 15.86
C HIS A 129 -5.02 12.09 15.44
N HIS A 130 -4.56 12.82 14.41
CA HIS A 130 -5.18 14.08 13.98
C HIS A 130 -6.49 13.91 13.21
N ALA A 131 -6.77 12.72 12.66
CA ALA A 131 -7.94 12.49 11.81
C ALA A 131 -9.11 11.81 12.53
N SER A 132 -8.83 11.03 13.59
CA SER A 132 -9.83 10.15 14.22
C SER A 132 -9.88 10.20 15.74
N GLY A 133 -8.85 10.74 16.41
CA GLY A 133 -8.71 10.63 17.88
C GLY A 133 -8.42 9.21 18.38
N ALA A 134 -8.40 8.20 17.50
CA ALA A 134 -8.09 6.81 17.83
C ALA A 134 -6.61 6.52 17.57
N GLU A 135 -5.98 5.83 18.52
CA GLU A 135 -4.59 5.38 18.40
C GLU A 135 -4.54 4.06 17.62
N VAL A 136 -3.75 4.03 16.55
CA VAL A 136 -3.45 2.77 15.86
C VAL A 136 -2.05 2.35 16.24
N LYS A 137 -1.97 1.29 17.05
CA LYS A 137 -0.70 0.70 17.48
C LYS A 137 -0.03 -0.04 16.32
N PRO A 138 1.31 -0.06 16.28
CA PRO A 138 2.05 -0.96 15.41
C PRO A 138 1.85 -2.41 15.86
N VAL A 139 2.09 -3.35 14.94
CA VAL A 139 2.36 -4.76 15.30
C VAL A 139 3.61 -4.85 16.18
N THR A 140 3.77 -5.95 16.91
CA THR A 140 5.00 -6.27 17.66
C THR A 140 5.91 -7.18 16.84
N TRP A 141 7.17 -7.32 17.26
CA TRP A 141 8.09 -8.30 16.67
C TRP A 141 7.57 -9.74 16.78
N ASP A 142 7.00 -10.13 17.92
CA ASP A 142 6.41 -11.48 18.07
C ASP A 142 5.27 -11.73 17.07
N MET A 143 4.40 -10.73 16.87
CA MET A 143 3.33 -10.80 15.86
C MET A 143 3.93 -10.94 14.45
N LEU A 144 4.98 -10.19 14.12
CA LEU A 144 5.68 -10.28 12.84
C LEU A 144 6.30 -11.67 12.63
N GLY A 145 6.90 -12.26 13.68
CA GLY A 145 7.45 -13.61 13.65
C GLY A 145 6.38 -14.68 13.38
N GLU A 146 5.21 -14.58 14.03
CA GLU A 146 4.09 -15.49 13.76
C GLU A 146 3.55 -15.33 12.34
N MET A 147 3.41 -14.10 11.86
CA MET A 147 2.95 -13.83 10.50
C MET A 147 3.91 -14.40 9.46
N ALA A 148 5.22 -14.18 9.61
CA ALA A 148 6.23 -14.73 8.72
C ALA A 148 6.23 -16.26 8.72
N SER A 149 6.05 -16.87 9.89
CA SER A 149 6.03 -18.34 10.05
C SER A 149 4.72 -18.99 9.57
N SER A 150 3.69 -18.20 9.25
CA SER A 150 2.39 -18.73 8.82
C SER A 150 2.39 -19.36 7.43
N GLY A 151 3.40 -19.08 6.60
CA GLY A 151 3.44 -19.45 5.18
C GLY A 151 2.53 -18.59 4.28
N LEU A 152 1.75 -17.66 4.85
CA LEU A 152 0.81 -16.80 4.11
C LEU A 152 1.32 -15.36 3.94
N VAL A 153 2.14 -14.88 4.86
CA VAL A 153 2.54 -13.46 4.90
C VAL A 153 4.01 -13.29 4.59
N THR A 154 4.30 -12.62 3.48
CA THR A 154 5.64 -12.08 3.19
C THR A 154 5.81 -10.75 3.91
N ILE A 155 6.92 -10.56 4.62
CA ILE A 155 7.25 -9.28 5.27
C ILE A 155 8.17 -8.46 4.35
N GLY A 156 7.85 -7.18 4.18
CA GLY A 156 8.65 -6.19 3.46
C GLY A 156 8.90 -4.94 4.30
N ALA A 157 9.79 -4.07 3.84
CA ALA A 157 10.14 -2.83 4.52
C ALA A 157 9.36 -1.62 4.00
N HIS A 158 9.05 -0.69 4.90
CA HIS A 158 8.40 0.59 4.60
C HIS A 158 9.15 1.78 5.21
N THR A 159 10.48 1.77 5.08
CA THR A 159 11.46 2.63 5.79
C THR A 159 11.52 2.41 7.30
N HIS A 160 12.40 3.11 8.00
CA HIS A 160 12.49 3.03 9.46
C HIS A 160 11.51 4.01 10.12
N THR A 161 11.44 5.25 9.64
CA THR A 161 10.66 6.33 10.28
C THR A 161 9.52 6.88 9.44
N HIS A 162 9.23 6.26 8.28
CA HIS A 162 8.17 6.66 7.35
C HIS A 162 8.39 8.08 6.77
N VAL A 163 9.65 8.42 6.45
CA VAL A 163 10.01 9.69 5.81
C VAL A 163 9.74 9.70 4.29
N TYR A 164 9.63 10.90 3.73
CA TYR A 164 9.47 11.10 2.29
C TYR A 164 10.84 11.13 1.61
N LEU A 165 11.32 9.95 1.21
CA LEU A 165 12.68 9.75 0.71
C LEU A 165 13.11 10.69 -0.43
N ASP A 166 12.17 11.18 -1.24
CA ASP A 166 12.46 12.08 -2.37
C ASP A 166 12.92 13.49 -1.95
N ASN A 167 12.80 13.84 -0.67
CA ASN A 167 13.20 15.13 -0.10
C ASN A 167 14.32 15.01 0.95
N GLU A 168 14.84 13.80 1.19
CA GLU A 168 15.85 13.57 2.23
C GLU A 168 17.27 13.52 1.63
N PRO A 169 18.30 13.93 2.40
CA PRO A 169 19.70 13.70 2.08
C PRO A 169 20.04 12.21 1.86
N GLU A 170 21.06 11.92 1.03
CA GLU A 170 21.43 10.54 0.65
C GLU A 170 21.80 9.65 1.84
N ASP A 171 22.56 10.17 2.80
CA ASP A 171 22.91 9.48 4.05
C ASP A 171 21.65 9.10 4.83
N LYS A 172 20.69 10.02 4.93
CA LYS A 172 19.41 9.74 5.57
C LYS A 172 18.59 8.69 4.83
N VAL A 173 18.55 8.74 3.49
CA VAL A 173 17.91 7.70 2.68
C VAL A 173 18.57 6.35 2.92
N ILE A 174 19.90 6.28 2.99
CA ILE A 174 20.64 5.05 3.28
C ILE A 174 20.25 4.48 4.64
N GLU A 175 20.20 5.28 5.70
CA GLU A 175 19.75 4.84 7.03
C GLU A 175 18.35 4.23 6.99
N GLU A 176 17.41 4.94 6.33
CA GLU A 176 16.02 4.54 6.22
C GLU A 176 15.81 3.25 5.44
N LEU A 177 16.77 2.86 4.59
CA LEU A 177 16.77 1.61 3.84
C LEU A 177 17.53 0.49 4.57
N ALA A 178 18.62 0.80 5.26
CA ALA A 178 19.52 -0.16 5.89
C ALA A 178 19.04 -0.60 7.29
N ILE A 179 18.52 0.31 8.11
CA ILE A 179 18.08 0.01 9.48
C ILE A 179 16.98 -1.06 9.49
N PRO A 180 15.94 -1.01 8.63
CA PRO A 180 14.93 -2.07 8.61
C PRO A 180 15.52 -3.46 8.32
N GLN A 181 16.47 -3.56 7.39
CA GLN A 181 17.15 -4.84 7.08
C GLN A 181 17.83 -5.41 8.31
N GLU A 182 18.57 -4.57 9.04
CA GLU A 182 19.29 -5.00 10.23
C GLU A 182 18.33 -5.41 11.36
N LEU A 183 17.26 -4.64 11.59
CA LEU A 183 16.27 -4.97 12.62
C LEU A 183 15.55 -6.30 12.32
N PHE A 184 15.13 -6.55 11.08
CA PHE A 184 14.50 -7.82 10.71
C PHE A 184 15.45 -9.01 10.90
N ARG A 185 16.74 -8.82 10.53
CA ARG A 185 17.77 -9.85 10.74
C ARG A 185 17.99 -10.12 12.22
N GLN A 186 18.15 -9.08 13.04
CA GLN A 186 18.44 -9.22 14.47
C GLN A 186 17.25 -9.77 15.26
N ARG A 187 16.04 -9.28 15.00
CA ARG A 187 14.85 -9.60 15.78
C ARG A 187 14.23 -10.93 15.39
N LEU A 188 14.23 -11.25 14.08
CA LEU A 188 13.49 -12.38 13.53
C LEU A 188 14.35 -13.37 12.72
N GLY A 189 15.63 -13.06 12.47
CA GLY A 189 16.46 -13.86 11.56
C GLY A 189 15.99 -13.80 10.10
N LEU A 190 15.24 -12.76 9.72
CA LEU A 190 14.65 -12.61 8.39
C LEU A 190 15.43 -11.60 7.54
N GLU A 191 15.66 -11.95 6.29
CA GLU A 191 16.04 -10.98 5.25
C GLU A 191 14.77 -10.53 4.51
N VAL A 192 14.54 -9.22 4.42
CA VAL A 192 13.38 -8.68 3.72
C VAL A 192 13.77 -8.22 2.33
N HIS A 193 13.08 -8.69 1.29
CA HIS A 193 13.49 -8.44 -0.09
C HIS A 193 12.65 -7.38 -0.81
N HIS A 194 11.51 -6.99 -0.26
CA HIS A 194 10.57 -6.09 -0.92
C HIS A 194 10.40 -4.80 -0.14
N PHE A 195 10.23 -3.71 -0.86
CA PHE A 195 10.07 -2.37 -0.30
C PHE A 195 8.79 -1.68 -0.77
N ALA A 196 8.22 -0.82 0.05
CA ALA A 196 7.17 0.12 -0.35
C ALA A 196 7.65 1.55 -0.09
N TYR A 197 7.52 2.45 -1.07
CA TYR A 197 7.85 3.86 -0.87
C TYR A 197 6.76 4.54 -0.03
N PRO A 198 7.10 5.18 1.11
CA PRO A 198 6.15 5.99 1.86
C PRO A 198 5.48 7.02 0.96
N LYS A 199 4.14 7.04 0.98
CA LYS A 199 3.30 7.92 0.15
C LYS A 199 3.55 7.82 -1.36
N ALA A 200 4.15 6.73 -1.85
CA ALA A 200 4.51 6.53 -3.24
C ALA A 200 5.48 7.58 -3.82
N LEU A 201 6.25 8.26 -2.97
CA LEU A 201 7.18 9.30 -3.38
C LEU A 201 8.57 8.70 -3.66
N TRP A 202 9.13 8.99 -4.82
CA TRP A 202 10.41 8.47 -5.28
C TRP A 202 11.04 9.42 -6.32
N ASN A 203 12.36 9.28 -6.51
CA ASN A 203 13.10 9.89 -7.61
C ASN A 203 14.19 8.92 -8.10
N ALA A 204 14.89 9.26 -9.19
CA ALA A 204 15.89 8.37 -9.78
C ALA A 204 17.10 8.08 -8.86
N ALA A 205 17.46 9.01 -7.97
CA ALA A 205 18.53 8.78 -7.00
C ALA A 205 18.09 7.79 -5.91
N VAL A 206 16.88 7.98 -5.37
CA VAL A 206 16.28 7.07 -4.38
C VAL A 206 16.07 5.68 -4.96
N GLU A 207 15.56 5.54 -6.19
CA GLU A 207 15.38 4.22 -6.84
C GLU A 207 16.70 3.44 -6.92
N LYS A 208 17.81 4.12 -7.26
CA LYS A 208 19.14 3.51 -7.29
C LYS A 208 19.58 3.00 -5.92
N LEU A 209 19.28 3.74 -4.85
CA LEU A 209 19.59 3.32 -3.49
C LEU A 209 18.71 2.14 -3.06
N VAL A 210 17.41 2.21 -3.32
CA VAL A 210 16.48 1.09 -3.04
C VAL A 210 16.93 -0.20 -3.72
N ALA A 211 17.37 -0.13 -4.98
CA ALA A 211 17.88 -1.29 -5.72
C ALA A 211 19.16 -1.91 -5.14
N LYS A 212 19.89 -1.21 -4.26
CA LYS A 212 21.03 -1.80 -3.52
C LYS A 212 20.60 -2.64 -2.32
N TYR A 213 19.42 -2.36 -1.74
CA TYR A 213 18.96 -2.97 -0.49
C TYR A 213 17.80 -3.95 -0.69
N TYR A 214 17.00 -3.79 -1.74
CA TYR A 214 15.78 -4.56 -1.97
C TYR A 214 15.72 -5.06 -3.41
N ALA A 215 15.07 -6.20 -3.63
CA ALA A 215 14.92 -6.85 -4.94
C ALA A 215 13.72 -6.30 -5.75
N SER A 216 12.80 -5.61 -5.09
CA SER A 216 11.67 -4.93 -5.72
C SER A 216 11.12 -3.83 -4.82
N ALA A 217 10.36 -2.91 -5.44
CA ALA A 217 9.65 -1.87 -4.72
C ALA A 217 8.32 -1.50 -5.37
N VAL A 218 7.35 -1.12 -4.52
CA VAL A 218 5.99 -0.78 -4.93
C VAL A 218 5.64 0.69 -4.70
N ILE A 219 4.86 1.27 -5.63
CA ILE A 219 4.33 2.63 -5.57
C ILE A 219 2.80 2.61 -5.67
N GLY A 220 2.14 3.73 -5.34
CA GLY A 220 0.74 3.97 -5.67
C GLY A 220 0.60 4.42 -7.13
N GLY A 221 -0.39 3.88 -7.84
CA GLY A 221 -0.61 4.25 -9.25
C GLY A 221 -2.06 4.16 -9.72
N GLY A 222 -2.88 3.28 -9.13
CA GLY A 222 -4.27 3.08 -9.54
C GLY A 222 -4.45 2.14 -10.74
N TYR A 223 -3.37 1.55 -11.27
CA TYR A 223 -3.40 0.67 -12.44
C TYR A 223 -2.66 -0.65 -12.18
N LYS A 224 -2.86 -1.63 -13.06
CA LYS A 224 -2.24 -2.96 -12.99
C LYS A 224 -0.77 -2.92 -13.40
N ALA A 225 0.05 -3.78 -12.81
CA ALA A 225 1.39 -4.07 -13.30
C ALA A 225 1.30 -4.98 -14.54
N THR A 226 1.90 -4.55 -15.64
CA THR A 226 1.92 -5.30 -16.91
C THR A 226 3.33 -5.81 -17.21
N PRO A 227 3.47 -6.94 -17.93
CA PRO A 227 4.75 -7.38 -18.48
C PRO A 227 5.48 -6.31 -19.31
N ASP A 228 4.72 -5.58 -20.12
CA ASP A 228 5.24 -4.51 -20.95
C ASP A 228 5.51 -3.29 -20.08
N GLY A 229 6.74 -2.78 -20.13
CA GLY A 229 7.17 -1.65 -19.30
C GLY A 229 7.33 -2.00 -17.81
N PHE A 230 7.38 -3.29 -17.44
CA PHE A 230 7.58 -3.71 -16.06
C PHE A 230 8.91 -3.19 -15.49
N ASN A 231 8.84 -2.39 -14.42
CA ASN A 231 9.98 -2.02 -13.59
C ASN A 231 9.80 -2.60 -12.18
N PRO A 232 10.70 -3.48 -11.70
CA PRO A 232 10.55 -4.14 -10.41
C PRO A 232 10.65 -3.16 -9.23
N TYR A 233 11.17 -1.95 -9.41
CA TYR A 233 11.32 -0.93 -8.38
C TYR A 233 10.23 0.13 -8.41
N ARG A 234 9.24 0.00 -9.28
CA ARG A 234 8.10 0.93 -9.42
C ARG A 234 6.80 0.20 -9.73
N ILE A 235 6.54 -0.88 -9.01
CA ILE A 235 5.36 -1.71 -9.25
C ILE A 235 4.10 -0.93 -8.83
N PRO A 236 3.16 -0.64 -9.75
CA PRO A 236 1.99 0.16 -9.44
C PRO A 236 0.99 -0.63 -8.60
N ARG A 237 0.39 0.06 -7.64
CA ARG A 237 -0.67 -0.50 -6.78
C ARG A 237 -1.97 0.25 -6.92
N VAL A 238 -3.06 -0.49 -6.76
CA VAL A 238 -4.44 -0.03 -6.83
C VAL A 238 -4.96 0.19 -5.41
N PRO A 239 -5.18 1.45 -4.98
CA PRO A 239 -5.59 1.75 -3.62
C PRO A 239 -7.04 1.35 -3.37
N ILE A 240 -7.23 0.55 -2.31
CA ILE A 240 -8.54 0.13 -1.83
C ILE A 240 -8.97 1.00 -0.67
N ARG A 241 -10.22 1.45 -0.76
CA ARG A 241 -10.74 2.55 0.03
C ARG A 241 -12.13 2.26 0.57
N CYS A 242 -12.48 2.85 1.70
CA CYS A 242 -13.84 2.71 2.26
C CYS A 242 -14.91 3.24 1.31
N SER A 243 -14.58 4.32 0.59
CA SER A 243 -15.47 4.91 -0.40
C SER A 243 -15.60 4.07 -1.67
N ASP A 244 -14.81 3.01 -1.87
CA ASP A 244 -15.00 2.10 -3.00
C ASP A 244 -16.28 1.27 -2.84
N GLY A 245 -16.58 0.85 -1.60
CA GLY A 245 -17.62 -0.14 -1.36
C GLY A 245 -17.40 -1.40 -2.21
N TRP A 246 -18.49 -2.11 -2.51
CA TRP A 246 -18.43 -3.32 -3.34
C TRP A 246 -18.21 -3.02 -4.82
N PHE A 247 -18.95 -2.04 -5.36
CA PHE A 247 -19.01 -1.79 -6.79
C PHE A 247 -17.68 -1.26 -7.35
N PHE A 248 -17.10 -0.22 -6.73
CA PHE A 248 -15.84 0.34 -7.23
C PHE A 248 -14.65 -0.56 -6.93
N PHE A 249 -14.71 -1.42 -5.90
CA PHE A 249 -13.71 -2.48 -5.69
C PHE A 249 -13.62 -3.40 -6.92
N LEU A 250 -14.75 -3.89 -7.43
CA LEU A 250 -14.77 -4.75 -8.62
C LEU A 250 -14.29 -4.02 -9.88
N ALA A 251 -14.57 -2.72 -9.99
CA ALA A 251 -14.06 -1.89 -11.08
C ALA A 251 -12.52 -1.77 -11.01
N LYS A 252 -12.00 -1.41 -9.83
CA LYS A 252 -10.56 -1.28 -9.55
C LYS A 252 -9.78 -2.56 -9.80
N LYS A 253 -10.28 -3.70 -9.31
CA LYS A 253 -9.68 -5.02 -9.58
C LYS A 253 -9.48 -5.24 -11.08
N ARG A 254 -10.44 -4.84 -11.90
CA ARG A 254 -10.40 -5.02 -13.36
C ARG A 254 -9.49 -4.02 -14.07
N GLY A 255 -8.93 -3.04 -13.36
CA GLY A 255 -8.04 -2.01 -13.89
C GLY A 255 -8.75 -0.71 -14.28
N TRP A 256 -10.01 -0.54 -13.88
CA TRP A 256 -10.74 0.73 -14.03
C TRP A 256 -10.47 1.64 -12.82
N LEU A 257 -10.83 2.91 -12.94
CA LEU A 257 -10.56 4.00 -11.99
C LEU A 257 -9.07 4.33 -11.82
N ALA A 258 -8.25 4.11 -12.84
CA ALA A 258 -6.85 4.51 -12.80
C ALA A 258 -6.69 6.02 -12.64
N GLY A 259 -7.61 6.81 -13.20
CA GLY A 259 -7.63 8.27 -13.06
C GLY A 259 -7.97 8.78 -11.66
N GLU A 260 -8.55 7.94 -10.78
CA GLU A 260 -8.90 8.34 -9.41
C GLU A 260 -7.66 8.72 -8.60
N GLU A 261 -6.59 7.94 -8.72
CA GLU A 261 -5.36 8.21 -7.98
C GLU A 261 -4.68 9.49 -8.44
N ALA A 262 -4.63 9.73 -9.75
CA ALA A 262 -4.10 10.97 -10.31
C ALA A 262 -4.89 12.20 -9.80
N LEU A 263 -6.22 12.10 -9.68
CA LEU A 263 -7.05 13.15 -9.11
C LEU A 263 -6.73 13.36 -7.62
N TYR A 264 -6.60 12.28 -6.85
CA TYR A 264 -6.30 12.35 -5.42
C TYR A 264 -4.93 12.98 -5.15
N VAL A 265 -3.90 12.59 -5.89
CA VAL A 265 -2.55 13.17 -5.83
C VAL A 265 -2.59 14.67 -6.14
N LYS A 266 -3.29 15.08 -7.22
CA LYS A 266 -3.45 16.51 -7.56
C LYS A 266 -4.15 17.30 -6.47
N VAL A 267 -5.21 16.76 -5.86
CA VAL A 267 -5.93 17.41 -4.76
C VAL A 267 -5.02 17.54 -3.53
N ARG A 268 -4.28 16.50 -3.18
CA ARG A 268 -3.34 16.51 -2.04
C ARG A 268 -2.20 17.50 -2.24
N GLN A 269 -1.59 17.54 -3.42
CA GLN A 269 -0.54 18.51 -3.75
C GLN A 269 -1.05 19.95 -3.65
N LYS A 270 -2.28 20.23 -4.13
CA LYS A 270 -2.91 21.55 -3.97
C LYS A 270 -3.18 21.90 -2.51
N ALA A 271 -3.60 20.94 -1.69
CA ALA A 271 -3.83 21.16 -0.26
C ALA A 271 -2.51 21.44 0.49
N ASN A 272 -1.45 20.66 0.25
CA ASN A 272 -0.13 20.87 0.84
C ASN A 272 0.49 22.19 0.41
N GLY A 273 0.38 22.57 -0.88
CA GLY A 273 0.87 23.85 -1.37
C GLY A 273 0.11 25.06 -0.79
N LYS A 274 -1.17 24.89 -0.44
CA LYS A 274 -1.94 25.92 0.29
C LYS A 274 -1.50 26.04 1.75
N LEU A 275 -1.25 24.92 2.43
CA LEU A 275 -0.75 24.89 3.81
C LEU A 275 0.64 25.53 3.93
N GLN A 276 1.57 25.20 3.02
CA GLN A 276 2.89 25.85 2.97
C GLN A 276 2.79 27.36 2.72
N LYS A 277 1.93 27.81 1.80
CA LYS A 277 1.71 29.25 1.56
C LYS A 277 1.07 29.97 2.75
N ALA A 278 0.19 29.30 3.49
CA ALA A 278 -0.39 29.85 4.72
C ALA A 278 0.67 30.01 5.82
N SER A 279 1.51 28.99 6.04
CA SER A 279 2.61 29.06 7.03
C SER A 279 3.65 30.14 6.69
N VAL A 280 4.02 30.32 5.42
CA VAL A 280 4.94 31.40 5.00
C VAL A 280 4.30 32.78 5.23
N LYS A 281 3.01 32.94 4.95
CA LYS A 281 2.29 34.21 5.16
C LYS A 281 2.13 34.57 6.64
N THR A 282 2.04 33.57 7.52
CA THR A 282 2.04 33.75 8.99
C THR A 282 3.44 34.07 9.54
N LEU A 283 4.50 33.57 8.90
CA LEU A 283 5.89 33.86 9.27
C LEU A 283 6.40 35.22 8.75
N MET A 284 5.89 35.72 7.63
CA MET A 284 6.22 37.04 7.07
C MET A 284 5.29 38.17 7.54
N GLY A 285 4.41 37.88 8.52
CA GLY A 285 3.43 38.79 9.08
C GLY A 285 3.68 39.16 10.54
N LYS A 286 4.95 39.32 10.94
CA LYS A 286 5.39 39.99 12.17
C LYS A 286 6.60 40.86 11.86
#